data_AF-A0A9P1BH22-F1
#
_entry.id   AF-A0A9P1BH22-F1
#
_cell.length_a   1.000
_cell.length_b   1.000
_cell.length_c   1.000
_cell.angle_alpha   90.00
_cell.angle_beta   90.00
_cell.angle_gamma   90.00
#
_symmetry.space_group_name_H-M   'P 1'
#
loop_
_entity.id
_entity.type
_entity.pdbx_description
1 polymer ?
#
loop_
_entity_poly.entity_id
_entity_poly.type
_entity_poly.pdbx_seq_one_letter_code
_entity_poly.pdbx_strand_id
1 'polypeptide(L)'
;MIGHRNRSSFSEQTTPAVQLIYDDSASVSRIAFQDFDLDLLELGGEVTWPAPSSSRVKDYILYFYTSGNERSEVGVVPHGSNAKVIPSDTTFGDFQLLAVYTRSTLAEQSTPVTAGFSDTYAAVENVTFPDFDLDATDLGGSLTWEEPSDASVITHYEVYIARTLADESPAAVALLCSANLQELQAVISGSWSMSLDGATAVQVETAARNSLLSSLSLAEEELITTVTFSSRRLADSADSRRLATVWTVTYSALLPVELADSALEQMRSFSQQPQSFQVLLASALQTLGVGTSSLQLQSFEAPMMQVVMKSDESQADNSSSDLSDAVPSLRRLSSVNDTDDSDVNSTVTLTTTWTMWAPVPNVTYGVGNMTRCGNGFYMTYIGTSLAGQPSFQVLPDFALANWTHFLVFSASSFAEASVPASHLIYDMAASVSDVRYDGLDLDPEELGGNVSWLPPNLTERVKVYRVYLAESAFPLSAAERYWISPEVEVGSSLVSVESWESGTGHSKQRPHCSGHRRWCWLDVGCREPKTG
;
A
#
# COMPACT_ATOMS: atom_id res chain seq x y z
N MET A 1 -58.76 -32.76 -4.56
CA MET A 1 -59.47 -32.66 -5.86
C MET A 1 -60.56 -31.62 -5.71
N ILE A 2 -60.67 -30.66 -6.62
CA ILE A 2 -61.85 -29.80 -6.73
C ILE A 2 -62.68 -30.32 -7.90
N GLY A 3 -63.95 -30.64 -7.64
CA GLY A 3 -64.91 -31.04 -8.67
C GLY A 3 -65.85 -29.88 -8.97
N HIS A 4 -65.84 -29.38 -10.20
CA HIS A 4 -66.87 -28.45 -10.66
C HIS A 4 -68.05 -29.24 -11.22
N ARG A 5 -69.24 -28.97 -10.70
CA ARG A 5 -70.50 -29.44 -11.28
C ARG A 5 -71.30 -28.24 -11.77
N ASN A 6 -71.62 -28.23 -13.05
CA ASN A 6 -72.58 -27.26 -13.57
C ASN A 6 -74.00 -27.80 -13.38
N ARG A 7 -74.88 -27.01 -12.77
CA ARG A 7 -76.28 -27.33 -12.55
C ARG A 7 -77.15 -26.39 -13.37
N SER A 8 -78.00 -26.95 -14.22
CA SER A 8 -79.06 -26.21 -14.90
C SER A 8 -80.37 -26.29 -14.09
N SER A 9 -81.40 -25.55 -14.51
CA SER A 9 -82.74 -25.66 -13.93
C SER A 9 -83.43 -27.02 -14.18
N PHE A 10 -82.86 -27.90 -15.01
CA PHE A 10 -83.47 -29.17 -15.41
C PHE A 10 -82.63 -30.42 -15.14
N SER A 11 -81.32 -30.31 -14.98
CA SER A 11 -80.47 -31.43 -14.55
C SER A 11 -79.09 -30.98 -14.07
N GLU A 12 -78.47 -31.80 -13.23
CA GLU A 12 -77.09 -31.66 -12.75
C GLU A 12 -76.16 -32.56 -13.58
N GLN A 13 -74.97 -32.05 -13.92
CA GLN A 13 -73.96 -32.81 -14.66
C GLN A 13 -73.55 -34.08 -13.89
N THR A 14 -73.71 -35.25 -14.52
CA THR A 14 -73.46 -36.57 -13.89
C THR A 14 -71.99 -37.03 -13.96
N THR A 15 -71.17 -36.40 -14.79
CA THR A 15 -69.71 -36.67 -14.89
C THR A 15 -68.94 -35.37 -14.64
N PRO A 16 -68.52 -35.08 -13.41
CA PRO A 16 -67.76 -33.87 -13.12
C PRO A 16 -66.39 -33.94 -13.80
N ALA A 17 -65.91 -32.80 -14.31
CA ALA A 17 -64.51 -32.67 -14.64
C ALA A 17 -63.71 -32.69 -13.32
N VAL A 18 -62.80 -33.65 -13.19
CA VAL A 18 -61.95 -33.79 -12.00
C VAL A 18 -60.61 -33.17 -12.33
N GLN A 19 -60.24 -32.12 -11.60
CA GLN A 19 -58.88 -31.60 -11.62
C GLN A 19 -58.09 -32.21 -10.45
N LEU A 20 -57.04 -32.94 -10.79
CA LEU A 20 -56.05 -33.40 -9.81
C LEU A 20 -55.32 -32.17 -9.26
N ILE A 21 -55.44 -32.01 -7.94
CA ILE A 21 -54.59 -31.09 -7.18
C ILE A 21 -53.38 -31.91 -6.80
N TYR A 22 -52.23 -31.51 -7.32
CA TYR A 22 -50.95 -32.08 -6.95
C TYR A 22 -50.35 -31.20 -5.87
N ASP A 23 -50.43 -31.68 -4.64
CA ASP A 23 -49.68 -31.15 -3.51
C ASP A 23 -48.38 -31.95 -3.44
N ASP A 24 -47.27 -31.28 -3.76
CA ASP A 24 -45.95 -31.90 -3.84
C ASP A 24 -45.01 -31.09 -2.95
N SER A 25 -44.37 -31.75 -1.98
CA SER A 25 -43.42 -31.14 -1.07
C SER A 25 -42.01 -31.39 -1.57
N ALA A 26 -41.28 -30.34 -1.90
CA ALA A 26 -39.88 -30.43 -2.28
C ALA A 26 -39.03 -29.65 -1.27
N SER A 27 -38.16 -30.32 -0.54
CA SER A 27 -37.22 -29.68 0.37
C SER A 27 -35.85 -30.30 0.20
N VAL A 28 -34.79 -29.48 0.29
CA VAL A 28 -33.41 -30.00 0.26
C VAL A 28 -33.14 -30.82 1.54
N SER A 29 -31.94 -31.34 1.70
CA SER A 29 -31.52 -31.98 2.95
C SER A 29 -30.04 -31.75 3.18
N ARG A 30 -29.51 -32.10 4.36
CA ARG A 30 -28.07 -32.22 4.62
C ARG A 30 -27.24 -31.07 4.03
N ILE A 31 -27.61 -29.83 4.36
CA ILE A 31 -26.80 -28.68 3.99
C ILE A 31 -25.43 -28.87 4.64
N ALA A 32 -24.38 -28.74 3.84
CA ALA A 32 -23.00 -28.76 4.30
C ALA A 32 -22.35 -27.45 3.86
N PHE A 33 -21.59 -26.86 4.78
CA PHE A 33 -20.79 -25.68 4.55
C PHE A 33 -19.52 -25.81 5.36
N GLN A 34 -18.40 -25.48 4.73
CA GLN A 34 -17.13 -25.32 5.40
C GLN A 34 -16.58 -23.96 5.01
N ASP A 35 -16.13 -23.25 6.02
CA ASP A 35 -15.57 -21.92 5.90
C ASP A 35 -14.07 -21.99 5.59
N PHE A 36 -13.61 -21.11 4.72
CA PHE A 36 -12.28 -21.11 4.14
C PHE A 36 -11.70 -19.69 3.95
N ASP A 37 -12.37 -18.60 4.35
CA ASP A 37 -11.78 -17.25 4.20
C ASP A 37 -10.78 -16.87 5.31
N LEU A 38 -10.82 -17.56 6.45
CA LEU A 38 -9.86 -17.44 7.56
C LEU A 38 -9.98 -16.16 8.40
N ASP A 39 -11.01 -15.36 8.15
CA ASP A 39 -11.23 -14.06 8.75
C ASP A 39 -12.33 -14.05 9.80
N LEU A 40 -12.08 -13.33 10.90
CA LEU A 40 -13.03 -13.28 12.00
C LEU A 40 -14.30 -12.52 11.59
N LEU A 41 -15.47 -13.12 11.84
CA LEU A 41 -16.81 -12.61 11.53
C LEU A 41 -17.15 -12.55 10.04
N GLU A 42 -16.36 -13.21 9.21
CA GLU A 42 -16.56 -13.34 7.78
C GLU A 42 -16.80 -14.81 7.42
N LEU A 43 -17.23 -15.05 6.19
CA LEU A 43 -17.44 -16.38 5.65
C LEU A 43 -17.02 -16.40 4.19
N GLY A 44 -16.35 -17.48 3.79
CA GLY A 44 -16.03 -17.75 2.40
C GLY A 44 -15.94 -19.24 2.15
N GLY A 45 -16.71 -19.73 1.20
CA GLY A 45 -16.72 -21.17 0.92
C GLY A 45 -17.90 -21.63 0.10
N GLU A 46 -18.05 -22.94 -0.04
CA GLU A 46 -19.12 -23.54 -0.82
C GLU A 46 -20.18 -24.18 0.07
N VAL A 47 -21.42 -23.70 -0.05
CA VAL A 47 -22.60 -24.36 0.53
C VAL A 47 -23.07 -25.42 -0.45
N THR A 48 -23.24 -26.65 0.00
CA THR A 48 -23.72 -27.76 -0.83
C THR A 48 -24.94 -28.46 -0.20
N TRP A 49 -25.81 -29.01 -1.04
CA TRP A 49 -26.96 -29.82 -0.61
C TRP A 49 -27.32 -30.87 -1.67
N PRO A 50 -28.05 -31.94 -1.33
CA PRO A 50 -28.67 -32.82 -2.32
C PRO A 50 -29.97 -32.20 -2.86
N ALA A 51 -30.18 -32.28 -4.18
CA ALA A 51 -31.41 -31.82 -4.81
C ALA A 51 -32.63 -32.69 -4.41
N PRO A 52 -33.82 -32.10 -4.17
CA PRO A 52 -35.06 -32.85 -3.99
C PRO A 52 -35.50 -33.55 -5.28
N SER A 53 -36.33 -34.60 -5.17
CA SER A 53 -36.79 -35.39 -6.32
C SER A 53 -37.90 -34.72 -7.16
N SER A 54 -38.39 -33.55 -6.76
CA SER A 54 -39.52 -32.90 -7.44
C SER A 54 -39.06 -32.06 -8.63
N SER A 55 -39.66 -32.30 -9.80
CA SER A 55 -39.45 -31.49 -11.00
C SER A 55 -40.12 -30.11 -10.95
N ARG A 56 -40.77 -29.75 -9.83
CA ARG A 56 -41.50 -28.48 -9.66
C ARG A 56 -40.65 -27.39 -9.01
N VAL A 57 -39.47 -27.74 -8.55
CA VAL A 57 -38.49 -26.76 -8.05
C VAL A 57 -37.99 -25.95 -9.25
N LYS A 58 -38.11 -24.64 -9.16
CA LYS A 58 -37.61 -23.68 -10.15
C LYS A 58 -36.18 -23.27 -9.82
N ASP A 59 -35.94 -22.94 -8.56
CA ASP A 59 -34.67 -22.48 -8.02
C ASP A 59 -34.63 -22.68 -6.49
N TYR A 60 -33.47 -22.41 -5.91
CA TYR A 60 -33.22 -22.37 -4.47
C TYR A 60 -32.84 -20.95 -4.07
N ILE A 61 -33.22 -20.53 -2.87
CA ILE A 61 -32.75 -19.26 -2.29
C ILE A 61 -32.02 -19.54 -0.99
N LEU A 62 -30.84 -18.94 -0.85
CA LEU A 62 -30.01 -19.03 0.33
C LEU A 62 -30.15 -17.77 1.15
N TYR A 63 -30.26 -17.95 2.46
CA TYR A 63 -30.28 -16.87 3.44
C TYR A 63 -29.29 -17.15 4.57
N PHE A 64 -28.65 -16.11 5.07
CA PHE A 64 -28.22 -16.08 6.47
C PHE A 64 -29.46 -15.91 7.34
N TYR A 65 -29.51 -16.64 8.45
CA TYR A 65 -30.73 -16.81 9.23
C TYR A 65 -30.46 -16.79 10.74
N THR A 66 -31.31 -16.09 11.50
CA THR A 66 -31.34 -16.17 12.97
C THR A 66 -32.56 -16.97 13.42
N SER A 67 -32.50 -17.54 14.63
CA SER A 67 -33.67 -18.18 15.23
C SER A 67 -34.87 -17.25 15.43
N GLY A 68 -34.71 -15.93 15.25
CA GLY A 68 -35.75 -14.91 15.35
C GLY A 68 -36.57 -14.65 14.08
N ASN A 69 -36.37 -15.45 13.01
CA ASN A 69 -36.92 -15.24 11.66
C ASN A 69 -36.33 -14.03 10.90
N GLU A 70 -35.22 -13.46 11.36
CA GLU A 70 -34.49 -12.49 10.55
C GLU A 70 -33.69 -13.23 9.49
N ARG A 71 -33.68 -12.67 8.28
CA ARG A 71 -32.99 -13.28 7.14
C ARG A 71 -32.29 -12.23 6.28
N SER A 72 -31.10 -12.57 5.80
CA SER A 72 -30.36 -11.79 4.80
C SER A 72 -30.09 -12.66 3.58
N GLU A 73 -30.50 -12.23 2.39
CA GLU A 73 -30.36 -13.04 1.17
C GLU A 73 -28.90 -13.13 0.76
N VAL A 74 -28.40 -14.36 0.62
CA VAL A 74 -27.06 -14.66 0.09
C VAL A 74 -27.11 -14.82 -1.43
N GLY A 75 -28.20 -15.38 -1.94
CA GLY A 75 -28.49 -15.39 -3.37
C GLY A 75 -29.38 -16.53 -3.84
N VAL A 76 -29.61 -16.58 -5.16
CA VAL A 76 -30.50 -17.54 -5.82
C VAL A 76 -29.69 -18.51 -6.69
N VAL A 77 -30.09 -19.78 -6.69
CA VAL A 77 -29.44 -20.87 -7.43
C VAL A 77 -30.46 -21.59 -8.30
N PRO A 78 -30.27 -21.71 -9.62
CA PRO A 78 -31.24 -22.36 -10.49
C PRO A 78 -31.38 -23.85 -10.17
N HIS A 79 -32.57 -24.42 -10.44
CA HIS A 79 -32.77 -25.86 -10.35
C HIS A 79 -31.77 -26.62 -11.26
N GLY A 80 -31.26 -27.75 -10.76
CA GLY A 80 -30.19 -28.51 -11.39
C GLY A 80 -28.78 -28.18 -10.88
N SER A 81 -28.61 -27.06 -10.17
CA SER A 81 -27.42 -26.76 -9.37
C SER A 81 -27.70 -27.05 -7.89
N ASN A 82 -26.71 -27.54 -7.17
CA ASN A 82 -26.85 -27.99 -5.79
C ASN A 82 -25.71 -27.49 -4.88
N ALA A 83 -25.08 -26.41 -5.33
CA ALA A 83 -24.01 -25.72 -4.64
C ALA A 83 -24.11 -24.20 -4.87
N LYS A 84 -23.62 -23.42 -3.91
CA LYS A 84 -23.45 -21.98 -3.99
C LYS A 84 -22.17 -21.59 -3.30
N VAL A 85 -21.30 -20.91 -4.03
CA VAL A 85 -20.13 -20.23 -3.45
C VAL A 85 -20.62 -18.95 -2.78
N ILE A 86 -20.30 -18.82 -1.49
CA ILE A 86 -20.29 -17.57 -0.74
C ILE A 86 -18.91 -16.95 -1.01
N PRO A 87 -18.85 -15.74 -1.61
CA PRO A 87 -17.58 -15.04 -1.80
C PRO A 87 -16.81 -14.91 -0.49
N SER A 88 -15.49 -14.78 -0.53
CA SER A 88 -14.70 -14.45 0.66
C SER A 88 -15.16 -13.11 1.23
N ASP A 89 -14.81 -12.85 2.49
CA ASP A 89 -15.06 -11.55 3.13
C ASP A 89 -16.57 -11.26 3.28
N THR A 90 -17.42 -12.30 3.26
CA THR A 90 -18.87 -12.13 3.39
C THR A 90 -19.24 -12.00 4.86
N THR A 91 -19.36 -10.77 5.35
CA THR A 91 -19.84 -10.51 6.73
C THR A 91 -21.20 -11.16 7.00
N PHE A 92 -21.30 -11.92 8.09
CA PHE A 92 -22.54 -12.62 8.49
C PHE A 92 -23.21 -12.02 9.75
N GLY A 93 -22.62 -11.01 10.38
CA GLY A 93 -23.22 -10.32 11.53
C GLY A 93 -23.64 -11.27 12.66
N ASP A 94 -24.87 -11.13 13.16
CA ASP A 94 -25.42 -11.97 14.24
C ASP A 94 -26.06 -13.28 13.75
N PHE A 95 -25.97 -13.59 12.45
CA PHE A 95 -26.54 -14.82 11.90
C PHE A 95 -25.75 -16.05 12.36
N GLN A 96 -26.45 -17.17 12.60
CA GLN A 96 -25.82 -18.41 13.10
C GLN A 96 -26.14 -19.63 12.22
N LEU A 97 -27.05 -19.45 11.26
CA LEU A 97 -27.58 -20.51 10.42
C LEU A 97 -27.55 -20.09 8.96
N LEU A 98 -27.21 -21.03 8.08
CA LEU A 98 -27.49 -20.97 6.66
C LEU A 98 -28.82 -21.68 6.39
N ALA A 99 -29.74 -21.01 5.69
CA ALA A 99 -31.03 -21.54 5.33
C ALA A 99 -31.14 -21.69 3.80
N VAL A 100 -31.56 -22.86 3.34
CA VAL A 100 -31.87 -23.10 1.92
C VAL A 100 -33.37 -23.32 1.77
N TYR A 101 -33.99 -22.46 0.97
CA TYR A 101 -35.40 -22.53 0.60
C TYR A 101 -35.52 -23.10 -0.81
N THR A 102 -36.43 -24.04 -1.02
CA THR A 102 -36.88 -24.40 -2.37
C THR A 102 -37.94 -23.41 -2.83
N ARG A 103 -37.87 -22.98 -4.09
CA ARG A 103 -38.89 -22.10 -4.67
C ARG A 103 -39.42 -22.70 -5.97
N SER A 104 -40.73 -22.62 -6.13
CA SER A 104 -41.46 -23.02 -7.33
C SER A 104 -41.84 -21.79 -8.16
N THR A 105 -42.55 -21.97 -9.26
CA THR A 105 -43.16 -20.85 -10.00
C THR A 105 -44.26 -20.13 -9.22
N LEU A 106 -44.80 -20.73 -8.16
CA LEU A 106 -45.94 -20.20 -7.40
C LEU A 106 -45.53 -19.57 -6.08
N ALA A 107 -44.62 -20.21 -5.34
CA ALA A 107 -44.19 -19.77 -4.02
C ALA A 107 -42.83 -20.37 -3.61
N GLU A 108 -42.21 -19.71 -2.65
CA GLU A 108 -41.12 -20.21 -1.81
C GLU A 108 -41.66 -21.15 -0.71
N GLN A 109 -40.86 -22.12 -0.30
CA GLN A 109 -41.16 -22.97 0.86
C GLN A 109 -41.33 -22.12 2.13
N SER A 110 -42.30 -22.45 3.00
CA SER A 110 -42.50 -21.71 4.26
C SER A 110 -41.55 -22.11 5.38
N THR A 111 -40.90 -23.25 5.27
CA THR A 111 -39.98 -23.80 6.29
C THR A 111 -38.70 -24.26 5.60
N PRO A 112 -37.56 -23.58 5.78
CA PRO A 112 -36.32 -23.96 5.13
C PRO A 112 -35.71 -25.20 5.77
N VAL A 113 -34.69 -25.74 5.11
CA VAL A 113 -33.67 -26.53 5.80
C VAL A 113 -32.57 -25.59 6.26
N THR A 114 -32.11 -25.75 7.49
CA THR A 114 -31.03 -24.96 8.06
C THR A 114 -29.85 -25.84 8.45
N ALA A 115 -28.65 -25.25 8.40
CA ALA A 115 -27.44 -25.79 9.01
C ALA A 115 -26.73 -24.67 9.77
N GLY A 116 -26.16 -25.00 10.92
CA GLY A 116 -25.21 -24.10 11.57
C GLY A 116 -23.91 -24.05 10.77
N PHE A 117 -23.24 -22.91 10.84
CA PHE A 117 -21.87 -22.76 10.37
C PHE A 117 -20.98 -22.40 11.56
N SER A 118 -19.67 -22.62 11.39
CA SER A 118 -18.64 -22.11 12.29
C SER A 118 -17.73 -21.24 11.44
N ASP A 119 -17.52 -20.03 11.91
CA ASP A 119 -16.45 -19.15 11.44
C ASP A 119 -15.11 -19.83 11.78
N THR A 120 -14.25 -19.97 10.77
CA THR A 120 -12.90 -20.52 10.91
C THR A 120 -11.90 -19.38 10.89
N TYR A 121 -11.37 -19.02 12.05
CA TYR A 121 -10.33 -18.00 12.17
C TYR A 121 -8.95 -18.62 12.33
N ALA A 122 -7.99 -18.19 11.51
CA ALA A 122 -6.65 -18.78 11.50
C ALA A 122 -5.52 -17.75 11.36
N ALA A 123 -5.41 -16.78 12.28
CA ALA A 123 -4.30 -15.82 12.25
C ALA A 123 -3.00 -16.40 12.83
N VAL A 124 -1.90 -16.07 12.17
CA VAL A 124 -0.55 -16.35 12.62
C VAL A 124 -0.22 -15.51 13.87
N GLU A 125 0.61 -16.04 14.76
CA GLU A 125 1.06 -15.31 15.96
C GLU A 125 2.58 -15.32 16.08
N ASN A 126 3.12 -14.52 17.01
CA ASN A 126 4.53 -14.57 17.43
C ASN A 126 5.57 -14.51 16.29
N VAL A 127 5.33 -13.63 15.30
CA VAL A 127 6.27 -13.41 14.20
C VAL A 127 7.57 -12.81 14.72
N THR A 128 8.70 -13.44 14.40
CA THR A 128 10.05 -12.99 14.78
C THR A 128 11.01 -13.06 13.62
N PHE A 129 11.88 -12.06 13.50
CA PHE A 129 12.94 -12.01 12.49
C PHE A 129 14.28 -11.64 13.12
N PRO A 130 15.15 -12.61 13.43
CA PRO A 130 16.54 -12.33 13.70
C PRO A 130 17.28 -12.01 12.39
N ASP A 131 17.47 -10.73 12.13
CA ASP A 131 18.40 -10.28 11.10
C ASP A 131 19.85 -10.73 11.39
N PHE A 132 20.43 -11.43 10.43
CA PHE A 132 21.79 -11.96 10.43
C PHE A 132 22.64 -11.35 9.31
N ASP A 133 22.06 -10.44 8.52
CA ASP A 133 22.85 -9.55 7.69
C ASP A 133 23.58 -8.55 8.60
N LEU A 134 24.78 -8.14 8.20
CA LEU A 134 25.62 -7.24 9.00
C LEU A 134 25.71 -5.84 8.37
N ASP A 135 25.15 -5.67 7.17
CA ASP A 135 25.13 -4.44 6.41
C ASP A 135 23.87 -3.63 6.72
N ALA A 136 24.06 -2.34 7.03
CA ALA A 136 23.02 -1.44 7.57
C ALA A 136 21.88 -1.06 6.60
N THR A 137 21.79 -1.75 5.46
CA THR A 137 20.79 -1.49 4.42
C THR A 137 20.20 -2.76 3.85
N ASP A 138 20.63 -3.91 4.35
CA ASP A 138 20.30 -5.21 3.82
C ASP A 138 19.76 -6.09 4.94
N LEU A 139 18.96 -7.07 4.57
CA LEU A 139 18.32 -8.02 5.46
C LEU A 139 18.75 -9.42 5.08
N GLY A 140 18.81 -10.31 6.07
CA GLY A 140 19.13 -11.70 5.81
C GLY A 140 18.87 -12.56 7.03
N GLY A 141 17.96 -13.52 6.94
CA GLY A 141 17.62 -14.32 8.11
C GLY A 141 16.40 -15.20 7.94
N SER A 142 16.01 -15.89 9.01
CA SER A 142 14.83 -16.74 9.01
C SER A 142 13.70 -16.01 9.72
N LEU A 143 12.68 -15.61 8.97
CA LEU A 143 11.41 -15.13 9.50
C LEU A 143 10.65 -16.35 10.03
N THR A 144 10.26 -16.35 11.30
CA THR A 144 9.54 -17.47 11.92
C THR A 144 8.29 -16.99 12.63
N TRP A 145 7.31 -17.86 12.81
CA TRP A 145 6.05 -17.56 13.47
C TRP A 145 5.46 -18.77 14.20
N GLU A 146 4.35 -18.58 14.90
CA GLU A 146 3.55 -19.65 15.49
C GLU A 146 2.33 -19.92 14.60
N GLU A 147 2.10 -21.19 14.27
CA GLU A 147 0.96 -21.60 13.46
C GLU A 147 -0.35 -21.39 14.24
N PRO A 148 -1.46 -21.05 13.56
CA PRO A 148 -2.76 -20.92 14.21
C PRO A 148 -3.19 -22.24 14.88
N SER A 149 -3.99 -22.17 15.94
CA SER A 149 -4.47 -23.36 16.65
C SER A 149 -5.29 -24.32 15.77
N ASP A 150 -5.97 -23.79 14.75
CA ASP A 150 -6.64 -24.57 13.72
C ASP A 150 -5.99 -24.29 12.35
N ALA A 151 -5.00 -25.12 12.01
CA ALA A 151 -4.32 -25.09 10.72
C ALA A 151 -4.93 -26.06 9.70
N SER A 152 -6.10 -26.66 9.98
CA SER A 152 -6.64 -27.76 9.17
C SER A 152 -7.06 -27.36 7.75
N VAL A 153 -7.39 -26.08 7.56
CA VAL A 153 -7.80 -25.49 6.28
C VAL A 153 -6.70 -24.63 5.63
N ILE A 154 -5.59 -24.40 6.33
CA ILE A 154 -4.45 -23.64 5.81
C ILE A 154 -3.71 -24.50 4.80
N THR A 155 -3.47 -23.95 3.61
CA THR A 155 -2.69 -24.61 2.56
C THR A 155 -1.26 -24.08 2.51
N HIS A 156 -1.08 -22.79 2.76
CA HIS A 156 0.20 -22.11 2.77
C HIS A 156 0.11 -20.79 3.54
N TYR A 157 1.26 -20.15 3.71
CA TYR A 157 1.43 -18.81 4.24
C TYR A 157 1.99 -17.91 3.15
N GLU A 158 1.44 -16.71 3.02
CA GLU A 158 1.98 -15.67 2.15
C GLU A 158 2.79 -14.68 2.99
N VAL A 159 3.99 -14.35 2.51
CA VAL A 159 4.92 -13.46 3.19
C VAL A 159 5.13 -12.22 2.34
N TYR A 160 4.91 -11.07 2.97
CA TYR A 160 5.10 -9.77 2.37
C TYR A 160 6.13 -8.96 3.16
N ILE A 161 6.83 -8.09 2.45
CA ILE A 161 7.54 -6.97 3.07
C ILE A 161 6.72 -5.69 2.86
N ALA A 162 6.63 -4.85 3.88
CA ALA A 162 5.70 -3.74 3.91
C ALA A 162 6.27 -2.51 4.59
N ARG A 163 5.68 -1.35 4.26
CA ARG A 163 5.88 -0.11 5.01
C ARG A 163 4.53 0.43 5.45
N THR A 164 4.52 1.08 6.62
CA THR A 164 3.30 1.71 7.13
C THR A 164 2.92 2.92 6.27
N LEU A 165 1.62 3.10 6.05
CA LEU A 165 1.05 4.26 5.38
C LEU A 165 0.72 5.39 6.37
N ALA A 166 0.88 5.17 7.69
CA ALA A 166 0.50 6.14 8.71
C ALA A 166 1.36 7.41 8.67
N ASP A 167 2.61 7.28 8.25
CA ASP A 167 3.57 8.39 8.13
C ASP A 167 3.59 9.02 6.73
N GLU A 168 2.83 8.46 5.78
CA GLU A 168 2.79 8.91 4.39
C GLU A 168 1.75 10.03 4.20
N SER A 169 2.05 10.97 3.31
CA SER A 169 1.05 11.99 2.92
C SER A 169 -0.11 11.31 2.17
N PRO A 170 -1.34 11.84 2.22
CA PRO A 170 -2.45 11.27 1.44
C PRO A 170 -2.16 11.16 -0.07
N ALA A 171 -1.33 12.04 -0.63
CA ALA A 171 -0.89 11.96 -2.02
C ALA A 171 0.09 10.81 -2.23
N ALA A 172 1.07 10.64 -1.34
CA ALA A 172 1.98 9.50 -1.35
C ALA A 172 1.21 8.17 -1.23
N VAL A 173 0.25 8.09 -0.31
CA VAL A 173 -0.64 6.91 -0.19
C VAL A 173 -1.37 6.65 -1.50
N ALA A 174 -2.01 7.67 -2.10
CA ALA A 174 -2.74 7.49 -3.35
C ALA A 174 -1.83 7.08 -4.52
N LEU A 175 -0.62 7.63 -4.59
CA LEU A 175 0.38 7.28 -5.59
C LEU A 175 0.84 5.82 -5.44
N LEU A 176 0.98 5.34 -4.20
CA LEU A 176 1.39 3.97 -3.91
C LEU A 176 0.27 2.96 -4.15
N CYS A 177 -0.97 3.36 -3.87
CA CYS A 177 -2.11 2.45 -3.86
C CYS A 177 -2.90 2.42 -5.17
N SER A 178 -2.70 3.38 -6.07
CA SER A 178 -3.44 3.44 -7.33
C SER A 178 -2.75 2.66 -8.44
N ALA A 179 -3.53 1.84 -9.13
CA ALA A 179 -3.10 1.20 -10.38
C ALA A 179 -3.05 2.18 -11.57
N ASN A 180 -3.72 3.33 -11.48
CA ASN A 180 -3.75 4.33 -12.54
C ASN A 180 -3.57 5.75 -11.99
N LEU A 181 -2.33 6.25 -12.06
CA LEU A 181 -1.99 7.59 -11.60
C LEU A 181 -2.70 8.71 -12.38
N GLN A 182 -3.07 8.46 -13.64
CA GLN A 182 -3.69 9.48 -14.50
C GLN A 182 -5.13 9.81 -14.11
N GLU A 183 -5.76 8.95 -13.32
CA GLU A 183 -7.12 9.14 -12.81
C GLU A 183 -7.14 9.87 -11.46
N LEU A 184 -5.99 10.18 -10.87
CA LEU A 184 -5.92 10.86 -9.57
C LEU A 184 -5.56 12.33 -9.71
N GLN A 185 -6.30 13.17 -8.99
CA GLN A 185 -6.00 14.58 -8.82
C GLN A 185 -5.94 14.93 -7.33
N ALA A 186 -5.04 15.82 -6.94
CA ALA A 186 -5.02 16.40 -5.62
C ALA A 186 -5.74 17.76 -5.62
N VAL A 187 -6.54 17.98 -4.60
CA VAL A 187 -7.16 19.26 -4.27
C VAL A 187 -6.43 19.84 -3.06
N ILE A 188 -5.69 20.93 -3.29
CA ILE A 188 -5.06 21.70 -2.21
C ILE A 188 -5.90 22.95 -1.96
N SER A 189 -6.38 23.10 -0.73
CA SER A 189 -7.24 24.22 -0.34
C SER A 189 -6.74 24.89 0.93
N GLY A 190 -7.09 26.15 1.10
CA GLY A 190 -6.75 26.91 2.29
C GLY A 190 -7.26 28.35 2.22
N SER A 191 -6.85 29.15 3.21
CA SER A 191 -7.22 30.55 3.27
C SER A 191 -6.12 31.42 3.86
N TRP A 192 -6.15 32.71 3.53
CA TRP A 192 -5.32 33.71 4.18
C TRP A 192 -6.09 35.03 4.32
N SER A 193 -5.64 35.88 5.23
CA SER A 193 -6.21 37.20 5.44
C SER A 193 -5.14 38.30 5.37
N MET A 194 -5.54 39.48 4.90
CA MET A 194 -4.64 40.62 4.74
C MET A 194 -5.37 41.95 4.92
N SER A 195 -4.63 42.99 5.27
CA SER A 195 -5.08 44.38 5.11
C SER A 195 -4.48 45.02 3.87
N LEU A 196 -5.32 45.72 3.11
CA LEU A 196 -4.90 46.43 1.90
C LEU A 196 -5.93 47.52 1.59
N ASP A 197 -5.45 48.76 1.52
CA ASP A 197 -6.27 49.91 1.12
C ASP A 197 -6.18 50.14 -0.40
N GLY A 198 -7.21 50.74 -0.99
CA GLY A 198 -7.13 51.18 -2.39
C GLY A 198 -7.47 50.12 -3.44
N ALA A 199 -7.69 48.86 -3.05
CA ALA A 199 -7.94 47.75 -3.96
C ALA A 199 -9.44 47.45 -4.15
N THR A 200 -9.81 46.98 -5.34
CA THR A 200 -11.11 46.36 -5.60
C THR A 200 -11.04 44.84 -5.39
N ALA A 201 -12.19 44.19 -5.15
CA ALA A 201 -12.25 42.73 -4.99
C ALA A 201 -11.65 41.98 -6.19
N VAL A 202 -11.94 42.45 -7.41
CA VAL A 202 -11.39 41.89 -8.65
C VAL A 202 -9.86 42.00 -8.68
N GLN A 203 -9.30 43.16 -8.33
CA GLN A 203 -7.84 43.31 -8.29
C GLN A 203 -7.18 42.40 -7.25
N VAL A 204 -7.79 42.23 -6.08
CA VAL A 204 -7.31 41.32 -5.04
C VAL A 204 -7.36 39.87 -5.52
N GLU A 205 -8.47 39.47 -6.14
CA GLU A 205 -8.66 38.11 -6.67
C GLU A 205 -7.67 37.79 -7.77
N THR A 206 -7.50 38.70 -8.74
CA THR A 206 -6.53 38.55 -9.84
C THR A 206 -5.10 38.50 -9.33
N ALA A 207 -4.72 39.38 -8.39
CA ALA A 207 -3.36 39.37 -7.83
C ALA A 207 -3.09 38.10 -7.00
N ALA A 208 -4.06 37.67 -6.20
CA ALA A 208 -4.00 36.41 -5.45
C ALA A 208 -3.83 35.21 -6.38
N ARG A 209 -4.67 35.13 -7.42
CA ARG A 209 -4.61 34.07 -8.43
C ARG A 209 -3.26 34.04 -9.13
N ASN A 210 -2.78 35.17 -9.65
CA ASN A 210 -1.49 35.25 -10.36
C ASN A 210 -0.30 34.87 -9.48
N SER A 211 -0.33 35.26 -8.20
CA SER A 211 0.72 34.90 -7.24
C SER A 211 0.77 33.40 -7.01
N LEU A 212 -0.39 32.76 -6.84
CA LEU A 212 -0.49 31.32 -6.64
C LEU A 212 -0.11 30.54 -7.90
N LEU A 213 -0.67 30.87 -9.06
CA LEU A 213 -0.35 30.23 -10.34
C LEU A 213 1.17 30.24 -10.61
N SER A 214 1.81 31.40 -10.41
CA SER A 214 3.26 31.51 -10.60
C SER A 214 4.07 30.72 -9.59
N SER A 215 3.61 30.62 -8.32
CA SER A 215 4.35 29.89 -7.28
C SER A 215 4.19 28.38 -7.36
N LEU A 216 3.04 27.91 -7.83
CA LEU A 216 2.69 26.49 -7.88
C LEU A 216 2.87 25.88 -9.27
N SER A 217 3.22 26.69 -10.27
CA SER A 217 3.34 26.27 -11.68
C SER A 217 2.07 25.64 -12.25
N LEU A 218 0.91 26.21 -11.90
CA LEU A 218 -0.41 25.71 -12.29
C LEU A 218 -0.93 26.40 -13.56
N ALA A 219 -1.80 25.71 -14.30
CA ALA A 219 -2.61 26.32 -15.35
C ALA A 219 -3.74 27.17 -14.75
N GLU A 220 -4.30 28.10 -15.54
CA GLU A 220 -5.28 29.05 -15.01
C GLU A 220 -6.57 28.34 -14.56
N GLU A 221 -7.02 27.34 -15.31
CA GLU A 221 -8.18 26.50 -15.06
C GLU A 221 -8.06 25.61 -13.81
N GLU A 222 -6.85 25.37 -13.32
CA GLU A 222 -6.56 24.50 -12.18
C GLU A 222 -6.74 25.21 -10.84
N LEU A 223 -6.93 26.53 -10.82
CA LEU A 223 -7.01 27.32 -9.59
C LEU A 223 -8.31 28.12 -9.51
N ILE A 224 -9.06 27.85 -8.44
CA ILE A 224 -10.22 28.64 -8.04
C ILE A 224 -9.81 29.49 -6.83
N THR A 225 -10.05 30.79 -6.92
CA THR A 225 -9.91 31.73 -5.80
C THR A 225 -11.24 32.40 -5.51
N THR A 226 -11.50 32.70 -4.24
CA THR A 226 -12.69 33.45 -3.83
C THR A 226 -12.30 34.46 -2.78
N VAL A 227 -12.64 35.72 -3.03
CA VAL A 227 -12.30 36.86 -2.19
C VAL A 227 -13.53 37.36 -1.45
N THR A 228 -13.43 37.43 -0.13
CA THR A 228 -14.40 38.09 0.73
C THR A 228 -13.73 39.25 1.46
N PHE A 229 -14.51 40.25 1.85
CA PHE A 229 -13.97 41.40 2.57
C PHE A 229 -14.93 41.88 3.65
N SER A 230 -14.38 42.43 4.72
CA SER A 230 -15.16 43.10 5.76
C SER A 230 -14.88 44.60 5.72
N SER A 231 -15.95 45.40 5.72
CA SER A 231 -15.84 46.85 5.87
C SER A 231 -16.32 47.23 7.27
N ARG A 232 -15.45 47.88 8.06
CA ARG A 232 -15.85 48.42 9.36
C ARG A 232 -16.33 49.86 9.18
N ARG A 233 -17.62 50.08 9.41
CA ARG A 233 -18.22 51.42 9.38
C ARG A 233 -17.77 52.21 10.61
N LEU A 234 -16.82 53.12 10.43
CA LEU A 234 -16.38 54.06 11.46
C LEU A 234 -17.02 55.44 11.16
N ALA A 235 -18.12 55.74 11.86
CA ALA A 235 -18.80 57.04 12.07
C ALA A 235 -18.89 58.07 10.91
N ASP A 236 -20.14 58.29 10.45
CA ASP A 236 -20.85 59.53 10.07
C ASP A 236 -20.23 60.63 9.18
N SER A 237 -19.12 60.39 8.48
CA SER A 237 -18.68 61.30 7.41
C SER A 237 -19.22 60.85 6.05
N ALA A 238 -20.15 61.63 5.49
CA ALA A 238 -20.91 61.31 4.27
C ALA A 238 -20.10 61.26 2.95
N ASP A 239 -18.84 61.73 2.96
CA ASP A 239 -18.07 61.96 1.73
C ASP A 239 -16.83 61.07 1.54
N SER A 240 -16.59 60.09 2.40
CA SER A 240 -15.50 59.11 2.18
C SER A 240 -16.04 57.75 1.76
N ARG A 241 -15.91 57.40 0.47
CA ARG A 241 -16.02 56.00 0.03
C ARG A 241 -14.86 55.22 0.67
N ARG A 242 -15.13 54.55 1.79
CA ARG A 242 -14.13 53.70 2.45
C ARG A 242 -14.02 52.39 1.70
N LEU A 243 -12.82 52.09 1.23
CA LEU A 243 -12.47 50.80 0.66
C LEU A 243 -12.29 49.79 1.80
N ALA A 244 -12.50 48.51 1.52
CA ALA A 244 -12.37 47.46 2.51
C ALA A 244 -10.93 47.40 3.05
N THR A 245 -10.80 47.24 4.36
CA THR A 245 -9.49 47.27 5.04
C THR A 245 -8.98 45.87 5.37
N VAL A 246 -9.84 44.84 5.34
CA VAL A 246 -9.46 43.45 5.59
C VAL A 246 -10.11 42.55 4.55
N TRP A 247 -9.26 41.75 3.91
CA TRP A 247 -9.59 40.82 2.85
C TRP A 247 -9.29 39.40 3.34
N THR A 248 -10.19 38.47 3.04
CA THR A 248 -9.98 37.04 3.24
C THR A 248 -10.05 36.38 1.87
N VAL A 249 -8.98 35.69 1.50
CA VAL A 249 -8.89 34.94 0.25
C VAL A 249 -8.93 33.46 0.59
N THR A 250 -9.84 32.74 -0.05
CA THR A 250 -9.89 31.28 -0.05
C THR A 250 -9.46 30.79 -1.41
N TYR A 251 -8.78 29.64 -1.46
CA TYR A 251 -8.30 29.05 -2.70
C TYR A 251 -8.53 27.53 -2.69
N SER A 252 -8.66 26.99 -3.89
CA SER A 252 -8.72 25.56 -4.17
C SER A 252 -7.98 25.30 -5.48
N ALA A 253 -6.87 24.60 -5.41
CA ALA A 253 -6.06 24.20 -6.56
C ALA A 253 -6.30 22.71 -6.84
N LEU A 254 -6.56 22.37 -8.10
CA LEU A 254 -6.69 21.00 -8.61
C LEU A 254 -5.45 20.68 -9.44
N LEU A 255 -4.70 19.64 -9.07
CA LEU A 255 -3.41 19.34 -9.68
C LEU A 255 -3.20 17.83 -9.85
N PRO A 256 -2.37 17.40 -10.81
CA PRO A 256 -1.91 16.01 -10.87
C PRO A 256 -1.29 15.58 -9.54
N VAL A 257 -1.58 14.34 -9.10
CA VAL A 257 -1.13 13.83 -7.79
C VAL A 257 0.40 13.85 -7.67
N GLU A 258 1.14 13.66 -8.77
CA GLU A 258 2.61 13.73 -8.82
C GLU A 258 3.20 15.11 -8.45
N LEU A 259 2.43 16.19 -8.59
CA LEU A 259 2.86 17.55 -8.23
C LEU A 259 2.39 17.95 -6.82
N ALA A 260 1.56 17.11 -6.17
CA ALA A 260 0.83 17.47 -4.96
C ALA A 260 1.74 17.75 -3.77
N ASP A 261 2.75 16.92 -3.52
CA ASP A 261 3.64 17.11 -2.38
C ASP A 261 4.50 18.37 -2.52
N SER A 262 5.03 18.64 -3.72
CA SER A 262 5.81 19.86 -3.98
C SER A 262 4.95 21.11 -3.82
N ALA A 263 3.71 21.10 -4.32
CA ALA A 263 2.77 22.21 -4.17
C ALA A 263 2.38 22.41 -2.70
N LEU A 264 2.10 21.33 -1.97
CA LEU A 264 1.74 21.38 -0.55
C LEU A 264 2.87 21.94 0.30
N GLU A 265 4.12 21.54 0.05
CA GLU A 265 5.28 22.03 0.79
C GLU A 265 5.55 23.51 0.51
N GLN A 266 5.39 23.95 -0.75
CA GLN A 266 5.44 25.36 -1.10
C GLN A 266 4.38 26.18 -0.34
N MET A 267 3.14 25.68 -0.24
CA MET A 267 2.06 26.34 0.51
C MET A 267 2.29 26.34 2.02
N ARG A 268 2.88 25.28 2.59
CA ARG A 268 3.31 25.25 3.99
C ARG A 268 4.41 26.27 4.25
N SER A 269 5.34 26.45 3.31
CA SER A 269 6.37 27.49 3.42
C SER A 269 5.77 28.90 3.51
N PHE A 270 4.68 29.18 2.78
CA PHE A 270 3.96 30.45 2.88
C PHE A 270 3.24 30.63 4.22
N SER A 271 2.67 29.55 4.77
CA SER A 271 2.06 29.58 6.11
C SER A 271 3.11 29.84 7.22
N GLN A 272 4.30 29.24 7.11
CA GLN A 272 5.39 29.44 8.06
C GLN A 272 6.10 30.79 7.89
N GLN A 273 6.20 31.29 6.67
CA GLN A 273 6.86 32.58 6.34
C GLN A 273 5.95 33.47 5.47
N PRO A 274 4.88 34.05 6.05
CA PRO A 274 3.92 34.92 5.37
C PRO A 274 4.55 36.04 4.52
N GLN A 275 5.71 36.56 4.93
CA GLN A 275 6.39 37.65 4.25
C GLN A 275 6.88 37.26 2.85
N SER A 276 7.25 36.00 2.64
CA SER A 276 7.68 35.51 1.33
C SER A 276 6.54 35.59 0.31
N PHE A 277 5.34 35.16 0.70
CA PHE A 277 4.13 35.30 -0.11
C PHE A 277 3.69 36.76 -0.28
N GLN A 278 3.83 37.58 0.76
CA GLN A 278 3.48 39.01 0.70
C GLN A 278 4.27 39.75 -0.40
N VAL A 279 5.55 39.40 -0.63
CA VAL A 279 6.36 39.99 -1.70
C VAL A 279 5.81 39.63 -3.09
N LEU A 280 5.43 38.37 -3.31
CA LEU A 280 4.81 37.91 -4.55
C LEU A 280 3.49 38.64 -4.81
N LEU A 281 2.65 38.71 -3.78
CA LEU A 281 1.35 39.40 -3.85
C LEU A 281 1.50 40.90 -4.10
N ALA A 282 2.48 41.54 -3.47
CA ALA A 282 2.78 42.95 -3.70
C ALA A 282 3.19 43.20 -5.16
N SER A 283 4.06 42.35 -5.72
CA SER A 283 4.45 42.43 -7.12
C SER A 283 3.23 42.30 -8.05
N ALA A 284 2.38 41.30 -7.82
CA ALA A 284 1.16 41.10 -8.61
C ALA A 284 0.20 42.29 -8.50
N LEU A 285 -0.03 42.84 -7.31
CA LEU A 285 -0.88 44.02 -7.10
C LEU A 285 -0.36 45.28 -7.82
N GLN A 286 0.96 45.49 -7.83
CA GLN A 286 1.57 46.63 -8.54
C GLN A 286 1.33 46.57 -10.04
N THR A 287 1.36 45.38 -10.66
CA THR A 287 1.02 45.22 -12.09
C THR A 287 -0.42 45.60 -12.42
N LEU A 288 -1.31 45.56 -11.44
CA LEU A 288 -2.72 45.95 -11.54
C LEU A 288 -2.98 47.42 -11.11
N GLY A 289 -1.92 48.20 -10.89
CA GLY A 289 -1.99 49.60 -10.50
C GLY A 289 -2.40 49.85 -9.04
N VAL A 290 -2.32 48.84 -8.17
CA VAL A 290 -2.66 48.96 -6.75
C VAL A 290 -1.41 49.32 -5.93
N GLY A 291 -1.51 50.36 -5.11
CA GLY A 291 -0.44 50.74 -4.17
C GLY A 291 -0.31 49.70 -3.05
N THR A 292 0.92 49.27 -2.76
CA THR A 292 1.20 48.16 -1.83
C THR A 292 1.79 48.60 -0.49
N SER A 293 1.87 49.91 -0.24
CA SER A 293 2.40 50.45 1.02
C SER A 293 1.55 50.11 2.24
N SER A 294 0.26 49.80 2.06
CA SER A 294 -0.66 49.37 3.12
C SER A 294 -0.85 47.86 3.19
N LEU A 295 -0.22 47.08 2.31
CA LEU A 295 -0.34 45.63 2.30
C LEU A 295 0.29 45.03 3.56
N GLN A 296 -0.49 44.31 4.35
CA GLN A 296 0.01 43.48 5.45
C GLN A 296 -0.73 42.15 5.47
N LEU A 297 0.00 41.04 5.37
CA LEU A 297 -0.57 39.70 5.56
C LEU A 297 -0.81 39.49 7.06
N GLN A 298 -2.04 39.17 7.45
CA GLN A 298 -2.43 39.00 8.85
C GLN A 298 -2.31 37.53 9.28
N SER A 299 -2.80 36.63 8.45
CA SER A 299 -2.71 35.18 8.67
C SER A 299 -2.63 34.44 7.35
N PHE A 300 -1.99 33.27 7.37
CA PHE A 300 -2.01 32.31 6.26
C PHE A 300 -2.20 30.93 6.89
N GLU A 301 -3.39 30.37 6.74
CA GLU A 301 -3.76 29.10 7.38
C GLU A 301 -2.99 27.93 6.76
N ALA A 302 -2.77 26.87 7.55
CA ALA A 302 -2.12 25.68 7.05
C ALA A 302 -2.97 25.07 5.91
N PRO A 303 -2.38 24.79 4.72
CA PRO A 303 -3.09 24.20 3.61
C PRO A 303 -3.59 22.79 3.97
N MET A 304 -4.75 22.42 3.45
CA MET A 304 -5.29 21.06 3.48
C MET A 304 -5.18 20.44 2.09
N MET A 305 -4.86 19.14 2.04
CA MET A 305 -4.81 18.37 0.80
C MET A 305 -5.81 17.22 0.87
N GLN A 306 -6.51 17.00 -0.23
CA GLN A 306 -7.37 15.84 -0.45
C GLN A 306 -7.03 15.24 -1.81
N VAL A 307 -7.06 13.92 -1.95
CA VAL A 307 -6.93 13.27 -3.25
C VAL A 307 -8.33 12.85 -3.71
N VAL A 308 -8.65 13.15 -4.96
CA VAL A 308 -9.93 12.85 -5.60
C VAL A 308 -9.68 12.09 -6.89
N MET A 309 -10.61 11.20 -7.25
CA MET A 309 -10.64 10.63 -8.60
C MET A 309 -11.08 11.73 -9.57
N LYS A 310 -10.39 11.84 -10.70
CA LYS A 310 -10.76 12.69 -11.82
C LYS A 310 -12.13 12.22 -12.29
N SER A 311 -13.16 13.05 -12.08
CA SER A 311 -14.48 12.75 -12.62
C SER A 311 -14.40 12.85 -14.15
N ASP A 312 -14.77 11.78 -14.85
CA ASP A 312 -14.95 11.82 -16.30
C ASP A 312 -16.09 12.79 -16.64
N GLU A 313 -15.76 14.07 -16.80
CA GLU A 313 -16.69 15.08 -17.30
C GLU A 313 -17.14 14.82 -18.76
N SER A 314 -16.57 13.81 -19.43
CA SER A 314 -16.87 13.46 -20.82
C SER A 314 -18.18 12.69 -21.05
N GLN A 315 -18.96 12.39 -20.01
CA GLN A 315 -20.31 11.82 -20.15
C GLN A 315 -21.45 12.77 -19.72
N ALA A 316 -21.26 14.09 -19.86
CA ALA A 316 -22.40 14.99 -19.93
C ALA A 316 -23.14 14.75 -21.25
N ASP A 317 -24.11 13.82 -21.22
CA ASP A 317 -25.05 13.53 -22.30
C ASP A 317 -25.58 14.84 -22.90
N ASN A 318 -25.25 15.06 -24.17
CA ASN A 318 -25.60 16.24 -24.96
C ASN A 318 -27.08 16.22 -25.38
N SER A 319 -27.99 15.89 -24.45
CA SER A 319 -29.42 15.75 -24.68
C SER A 319 -30.24 16.63 -23.72
N SER A 320 -30.07 17.95 -23.77
CA SER A 320 -31.05 18.88 -23.21
C SER A 320 -30.81 20.32 -23.67
N SER A 321 -31.36 20.67 -24.84
CA SER A 321 -31.57 22.07 -25.22
C SER A 321 -32.81 22.63 -24.51
N ASP A 322 -32.67 23.20 -23.31
CA ASP A 322 -33.50 24.34 -22.88
C ASP A 322 -33.10 24.94 -21.50
N LEU A 323 -32.96 26.27 -21.51
CA LEU A 323 -33.19 27.26 -20.43
C LEU A 323 -32.17 27.45 -19.26
N SER A 324 -31.38 28.52 -19.44
CA SER A 324 -30.96 29.60 -18.50
C SER A 324 -30.97 29.41 -16.97
N ASP A 325 -29.82 29.80 -16.40
CA ASP A 325 -29.57 30.28 -15.03
C ASP A 325 -29.69 29.26 -13.87
N ALA A 326 -28.59 28.56 -13.58
CA ALA A 326 -28.31 28.07 -12.22
C ALA A 326 -26.81 27.83 -11.97
N VAL A 327 -26.33 28.38 -10.85
CA VAL A 327 -25.02 28.16 -10.22
C VAL A 327 -24.83 26.67 -9.87
N PRO A 328 -23.64 26.07 -10.04
CA PRO A 328 -23.46 24.65 -9.79
C PRO A 328 -23.53 24.35 -8.29
N SER A 329 -24.49 23.51 -7.93
CA SER A 329 -24.59 22.89 -6.61
C SER A 329 -24.12 21.44 -6.73
N LEU A 330 -23.14 21.06 -5.90
CA LEU A 330 -22.63 19.70 -5.76
C LEU A 330 -23.78 18.77 -5.36
N ARG A 331 -24.25 17.94 -6.30
CA ARG A 331 -25.23 16.89 -6.04
C ARG A 331 -24.55 15.53 -6.08
N ARG A 332 -24.67 14.82 -4.97
CA ARG A 332 -24.23 13.45 -4.74
C ARG A 332 -25.23 12.50 -5.39
N LEU A 333 -24.82 11.66 -6.34
CA LEU A 333 -25.66 10.57 -6.84
C LEU A 333 -24.87 9.29 -7.12
N SER A 334 -25.63 8.21 -6.91
CA SER A 334 -25.28 6.81 -6.78
C SER A 334 -25.08 6.07 -8.10
N SER A 335 -24.29 5.00 -7.99
CA SER A 335 -23.83 4.04 -9.00
C SER A 335 -24.90 3.44 -9.91
N VAL A 336 -24.60 3.39 -11.22
CA VAL A 336 -25.11 2.36 -12.15
C VAL A 336 -23.96 1.93 -13.05
N ASN A 337 -23.74 0.61 -13.13
CA ASN A 337 -22.79 -0.06 -14.02
C ASN A 337 -23.24 0.09 -15.47
N ASP A 338 -22.28 0.36 -16.37
CA ASP A 338 -22.23 -0.36 -17.64
C ASP A 338 -20.79 -0.45 -18.16
N THR A 339 -20.46 -1.66 -18.61
CA THR A 339 -19.21 -2.09 -19.21
C THR A 339 -19.20 -1.77 -20.70
N ASP A 340 -18.18 -1.11 -21.22
CA ASP A 340 -17.44 -1.64 -22.37
C ASP A 340 -16.17 -0.85 -22.70
N ASP A 341 -15.27 -1.60 -23.30
CA ASP A 341 -14.22 -1.23 -24.24
C ASP A 341 -12.78 -0.98 -23.81
N SER A 342 -11.96 -1.47 -24.73
CA SER A 342 -10.58 -1.87 -24.67
C SER A 342 -9.65 -0.74 -25.07
N ASP A 343 -8.59 -0.50 -24.30
CA ASP A 343 -7.39 0.12 -24.84
C ASP A 343 -6.11 -0.32 -24.09
N VAL A 344 -5.10 -0.60 -24.90
CA VAL A 344 -3.81 -1.17 -24.54
C VAL A 344 -2.94 -0.11 -23.88
N ASN A 345 -2.75 -0.17 -22.57
CA ASN A 345 -1.78 0.67 -21.88
C ASN A 345 -0.43 -0.05 -21.71
N SER A 346 0.64 0.68 -21.96
CA SER A 346 2.01 0.17 -21.97
C SER A 346 2.62 0.28 -20.58
N THR A 347 2.77 -0.86 -19.92
CA THR A 347 3.38 -0.98 -18.58
C THR A 347 4.90 -0.92 -18.67
N VAL A 348 5.51 0.08 -18.03
CA VAL A 348 6.96 0.14 -17.81
C VAL A 348 7.32 -0.90 -16.75
N THR A 349 7.90 -2.01 -17.18
CA THR A 349 8.31 -3.11 -16.29
C THR A 349 9.78 -2.92 -15.88
N LEU A 350 10.03 -2.49 -14.64
CA LEU A 350 11.37 -2.53 -14.05
C LEU A 350 11.72 -3.98 -13.76
N THR A 351 12.62 -4.55 -14.58
CA THR A 351 13.04 -5.95 -14.44
C THR A 351 14.37 -6.01 -13.69
N THR A 352 14.32 -6.18 -12.37
CA THR A 352 15.54 -6.41 -11.57
C THR A 352 15.89 -7.90 -11.67
N THR A 353 17.05 -8.22 -12.25
CA THR A 353 17.51 -9.60 -12.41
C THR A 353 18.37 -10.00 -11.21
N TRP A 354 17.83 -10.88 -10.35
CA TRP A 354 18.56 -11.45 -9.23
C TRP A 354 19.08 -12.84 -9.59
N THR A 355 20.36 -13.11 -9.31
CA THR A 355 20.93 -14.46 -9.44
C THR A 355 20.44 -15.34 -8.29
N MET A 356 19.50 -16.24 -8.59
CA MET A 356 18.92 -17.14 -7.59
C MET A 356 19.97 -18.12 -7.04
N TRP A 357 20.05 -18.17 -5.71
CA TRP A 357 20.76 -19.21 -4.97
C TRP A 357 19.96 -20.51 -5.02
N ALA A 358 20.56 -21.64 -4.63
CA ALA A 358 19.88 -22.94 -4.65
C ALA A 358 18.53 -22.87 -3.89
N PRO A 359 17.42 -23.30 -4.48
CA PRO A 359 16.10 -23.15 -3.87
C PRO A 359 16.03 -23.94 -2.56
N VAL A 360 15.56 -23.29 -1.50
CA VAL A 360 15.16 -24.00 -0.28
C VAL A 360 13.92 -24.82 -0.65
N PRO A 361 13.93 -26.15 -0.44
CA PRO A 361 12.78 -26.98 -0.80
C PRO A 361 11.54 -26.47 -0.05
N ASN A 362 10.42 -26.36 -0.78
CA ASN A 362 9.09 -25.92 -0.30
C ASN A 362 8.92 -24.42 -0.03
N VAL A 363 9.92 -23.58 -0.31
CA VAL A 363 9.75 -22.13 -0.34
C VAL A 363 9.68 -21.69 -1.80
N THR A 364 8.62 -20.98 -2.17
CA THR A 364 8.54 -20.37 -3.49
C THR A 364 8.83 -18.88 -3.36
N TYR A 365 10.00 -18.46 -3.83
CA TYR A 365 10.30 -17.05 -4.01
C TYR A 365 9.58 -16.57 -5.27
N GLY A 366 8.71 -15.59 -5.10
CA GLY A 366 8.13 -14.85 -6.20
C GLY A 366 8.34 -13.38 -5.93
N VAL A 367 9.28 -12.74 -6.63
CA VAL A 367 9.27 -11.27 -6.70
C VAL A 367 8.27 -10.91 -7.80
N GLY A 368 6.98 -11.06 -7.48
CA GLY A 368 5.92 -10.57 -8.33
C GLY A 368 5.75 -9.07 -8.08
N ASN A 369 5.40 -8.31 -9.11
CA ASN A 369 4.91 -6.92 -8.97
C ASN A 369 3.52 -6.88 -8.28
N MET A 370 3.24 -7.80 -7.37
CA MET A 370 2.04 -7.78 -6.53
C MET A 370 2.32 -6.84 -5.37
N THR A 371 2.25 -5.55 -5.68
CA THR A 371 2.16 -4.49 -4.68
C THR A 371 0.70 -4.18 -4.44
N ARG A 372 0.26 -4.20 -3.18
CA ARG A 372 -1.10 -3.85 -2.81
C ARG A 372 -1.11 -2.93 -1.59
N CYS A 373 -2.18 -2.16 -1.47
CA CYS A 373 -2.48 -1.41 -0.25
C CYS A 373 -3.63 -2.06 0.49
N GLY A 374 -3.47 -2.22 1.79
CA GLY A 374 -4.46 -2.81 2.68
C GLY A 374 -3.97 -2.75 4.12
N ASN A 375 -4.89 -2.72 5.07
CA ASN A 375 -4.58 -2.75 6.51
C ASN A 375 -3.62 -1.64 6.99
N GLY A 376 -3.58 -0.49 6.30
CA GLY A 376 -2.66 0.60 6.62
C GLY A 376 -1.22 0.37 6.17
N PHE A 377 -0.97 -0.59 5.28
CA PHE A 377 0.34 -0.91 4.73
C PHE A 377 0.38 -0.79 3.20
N TYR A 378 1.53 -0.39 2.68
CA TYR A 378 1.95 -0.69 1.31
C TYR A 378 2.84 -1.92 1.37
N MET A 379 2.45 -3.00 0.71
CA MET A 379 3.11 -4.31 0.84
C MET A 379 3.50 -4.88 -0.52
N THR A 380 4.65 -5.56 -0.55
CA THR A 380 5.19 -6.30 -1.70
C THR A 380 5.34 -7.76 -1.32
N TYR A 381 4.79 -8.65 -2.14
CA TYR A 381 4.91 -10.09 -1.95
C TYR A 381 6.37 -10.54 -2.15
N ILE A 382 6.92 -11.31 -1.20
CA ILE A 382 8.31 -11.81 -1.26
C ILE A 382 8.40 -13.35 -1.35
N GLY A 383 7.34 -14.07 -0.98
CA GLY A 383 7.26 -15.51 -1.21
C GLY A 383 6.21 -16.23 -0.37
N THR A 384 6.16 -17.56 -0.51
CA THR A 384 5.26 -18.45 0.22
C THR A 384 6.00 -19.52 1.01
N SER A 385 5.39 -19.95 2.12
CA SER A 385 5.76 -21.14 2.88
C SER A 385 4.59 -22.10 2.97
N LEU A 386 4.80 -23.42 2.88
CA LEU A 386 3.68 -24.38 2.96
C LEU A 386 3.13 -24.52 4.39
N ALA A 387 1.88 -24.98 4.52
CA ALA A 387 1.33 -25.35 5.83
C ALA A 387 2.21 -26.40 6.53
N GLY A 388 2.41 -26.25 7.84
CA GLY A 388 3.37 -27.05 8.63
C GLY A 388 4.82 -26.56 8.55
N GLN A 389 5.09 -25.45 7.85
CA GLN A 389 6.40 -24.80 7.78
C GLN A 389 6.30 -23.34 8.26
N PRO A 390 6.37 -23.10 9.58
CA PRO A 390 6.19 -21.76 10.15
C PRO A 390 7.46 -20.89 10.06
N SER A 391 8.14 -20.95 8.91
CA SER A 391 9.36 -20.21 8.67
C SER A 391 9.54 -19.87 7.19
N PHE A 392 10.06 -18.69 6.92
CA PHE A 392 10.44 -18.21 5.59
C PHE A 392 11.87 -17.68 5.63
N GLN A 393 12.71 -18.09 4.67
CA GLN A 393 14.10 -17.64 4.62
C GLN A 393 14.19 -16.36 3.78
N VAL A 394 14.44 -15.23 4.42
CA VAL A 394 14.87 -14.00 3.74
C VAL A 394 16.31 -14.21 3.29
N LEU A 395 16.55 -14.01 2.00
CA LEU A 395 17.90 -14.16 1.42
C LEU A 395 18.83 -13.11 2.02
N PRO A 396 20.14 -13.41 2.21
CA PRO A 396 21.13 -12.40 2.52
C PRO A 396 21.16 -11.30 1.45
N ASP A 397 21.63 -10.11 1.81
CA ASP A 397 21.70 -8.94 0.92
C ASP A 397 20.32 -8.47 0.40
N PHE A 398 19.23 -8.79 1.11
CA PHE A 398 17.88 -8.33 0.73
C PHE A 398 17.73 -6.85 1.10
N ALA A 399 17.75 -5.96 0.11
CA ALA A 399 17.69 -4.51 0.36
C ALA A 399 16.48 -4.09 1.24
N LEU A 400 16.77 -3.50 2.40
CA LEU A 400 15.78 -2.96 3.35
C LEU A 400 14.99 -1.81 2.74
N ALA A 401 15.62 -0.96 1.93
CA ALA A 401 15.03 0.24 1.35
C ALA A 401 14.24 1.08 2.39
N ASN A 402 12.94 1.32 2.17
CA ASN A 402 12.04 2.01 3.09
C ASN A 402 11.01 1.05 3.73
N TRP A 403 11.27 -0.25 3.67
CA TRP A 403 10.43 -1.24 4.28
C TRP A 403 10.60 -1.23 5.79
N THR A 404 9.49 -1.36 6.51
CA THR A 404 9.50 -1.30 7.98
C THR A 404 8.91 -2.53 8.62
N HIS A 405 8.19 -3.39 7.88
CA HIS A 405 7.50 -4.54 8.44
C HIS A 405 7.63 -5.78 7.56
N PHE A 406 7.63 -6.96 8.19
CA PHE A 406 7.16 -8.19 7.56
C PHE A 406 5.70 -8.41 7.91
N LEU A 407 4.92 -8.91 6.94
CA LEU A 407 3.54 -9.35 7.13
C LEU A 407 3.46 -10.82 6.74
N VAL A 408 2.83 -11.63 7.58
CA VAL A 408 2.58 -13.05 7.31
C VAL A 408 1.07 -13.28 7.36
N PHE A 409 0.54 -13.80 6.26
CA PHE A 409 -0.87 -14.15 6.11
C PHE A 409 -1.01 -15.66 6.01
N SER A 410 -2.04 -16.21 6.64
CA SER A 410 -2.51 -17.56 6.37
C SER A 410 -3.35 -17.57 5.09
N ALA A 411 -3.21 -18.60 4.27
CA ALA A 411 -4.00 -18.76 3.06
C ALA A 411 -4.58 -20.18 2.93
N SER A 412 -5.85 -20.26 2.58
CA SER A 412 -6.56 -21.51 2.28
C SER A 412 -6.57 -21.76 0.77
N SER A 413 -7.32 -22.78 0.33
CA SER A 413 -7.61 -22.97 -1.10
C SER A 413 -8.58 -21.94 -1.68
N PHE A 414 -9.17 -21.09 -0.83
CA PHE A 414 -10.25 -20.18 -1.19
C PHE A 414 -9.80 -18.72 -1.16
N ALA A 415 -9.21 -18.29 -0.04
CA ALA A 415 -8.74 -16.93 0.15
C ALA A 415 -7.53 -16.89 1.08
N GLU A 416 -6.84 -15.77 1.03
CA GLU A 416 -5.88 -15.33 2.03
C GLU A 416 -6.63 -14.56 3.12
N ALA A 417 -6.23 -14.71 4.38
CA ALA A 417 -6.79 -13.91 5.46
C ALA A 417 -6.61 -12.41 5.19
N SER A 418 -7.59 -11.60 5.56
CA SER A 418 -7.57 -10.15 5.46
C SER A 418 -6.64 -9.53 6.50
N VAL A 419 -6.43 -10.14 7.67
CA VAL A 419 -5.61 -9.58 8.76
C VAL A 419 -4.28 -10.34 8.92
N PRO A 420 -3.12 -9.69 8.67
CA PRO A 420 -1.82 -10.33 8.85
C PRO A 420 -1.34 -10.28 10.29
N ALA A 421 -0.44 -11.21 10.61
CA ALA A 421 0.52 -11.01 11.69
C ALA A 421 1.65 -10.09 11.18
N SER A 422 1.99 -9.04 11.93
CA SER A 422 3.05 -8.10 11.54
C SER A 422 4.25 -8.14 12.48
N HIS A 423 5.43 -7.90 11.92
CA HIS A 423 6.70 -7.78 12.65
C HIS A 423 7.43 -6.53 12.19
N LEU A 424 7.77 -5.63 13.10
CA LEU A 424 8.59 -4.45 12.79
C LEU A 424 10.04 -4.91 12.52
N ILE A 425 10.59 -4.47 11.40
CA ILE A 425 11.96 -4.79 11.00
C ILE A 425 12.92 -3.94 11.82
N TYR A 426 13.89 -4.61 12.44
CA TYR A 426 15.03 -3.99 13.08
C TYR A 426 16.29 -4.44 12.34
N ASP A 427 16.79 -3.57 11.48
CA ASP A 427 18.10 -3.75 10.85
C ASP A 427 19.19 -3.59 11.91
N MET A 428 20.05 -4.60 12.00
CA MET A 428 21.18 -4.61 12.91
C MET A 428 22.49 -4.41 12.15
N ALA A 429 22.89 -3.15 11.98
CA ALA A 429 24.22 -2.82 11.53
C ALA A 429 25.30 -3.20 12.57
N ALA A 430 26.20 -4.12 12.21
CA ALA A 430 27.29 -4.56 13.08
C ALA A 430 28.66 -4.13 12.52
N SER A 431 28.87 -2.81 12.36
CA SER A 431 30.14 -2.27 11.88
C SER A 431 31.17 -2.09 13.01
N VAL A 432 32.39 -2.55 12.78
CA VAL A 432 33.55 -2.19 13.62
C VAL A 432 33.95 -0.74 13.35
N SER A 433 34.50 -0.07 14.35
CA SER A 433 35.00 1.32 14.23
C SER A 433 36.43 1.43 14.76
N ASP A 434 37.05 2.61 14.61
CA ASP A 434 38.41 2.87 15.13
C ASP A 434 39.45 1.80 14.75
N VAL A 435 39.43 1.36 13.48
CA VAL A 435 40.40 0.38 12.97
C VAL A 435 41.78 1.05 12.95
N ARG A 436 42.74 0.48 13.69
CA ARG A 436 44.11 0.96 13.82
C ARG A 436 45.09 -0.13 13.44
N TYR A 437 46.18 0.26 12.80
CA TYR A 437 47.32 -0.60 12.53
C TYR A 437 48.56 -0.04 13.21
N ASP A 438 49.12 -0.84 14.12
CA ASP A 438 50.39 -0.58 14.76
C ASP A 438 51.46 -1.41 14.04
N GLY A 439 52.17 -0.80 13.09
CA GLY A 439 53.32 -1.41 12.42
C GLY A 439 54.45 -1.63 13.43
N LEU A 440 54.84 -2.89 13.62
CA LEU A 440 55.88 -3.31 14.57
C LEU A 440 57.11 -3.88 13.87
N ASP A 441 57.07 -4.04 12.56
CA ASP A 441 58.23 -4.34 11.74
C ASP A 441 59.09 -3.09 11.51
N LEU A 442 60.38 -3.32 11.27
CA LEU A 442 61.34 -2.26 10.94
C LEU A 442 61.60 -2.19 9.44
N ASP A 443 60.92 -3.03 8.66
CA ASP A 443 61.15 -3.25 7.24
C ASP A 443 60.04 -2.58 6.42
N PRO A 444 60.35 -1.53 5.63
CA PRO A 444 59.34 -0.69 4.98
C PRO A 444 58.56 -1.37 3.85
N GLU A 445 58.91 -2.60 3.49
CA GLU A 445 58.27 -3.39 2.42
C GLU A 445 57.49 -4.60 2.96
N GLU A 446 57.41 -4.75 4.28
CA GLU A 446 56.69 -5.83 4.94
C GLU A 446 55.48 -5.30 5.70
N LEU A 447 54.53 -6.20 5.94
CA LEU A 447 53.40 -5.95 6.82
C LEU A 447 53.54 -6.89 8.03
N GLY A 448 53.98 -6.33 9.14
CA GLY A 448 54.12 -6.98 10.43
C GLY A 448 53.68 -6.04 11.54
N GLY A 449 52.70 -6.45 12.33
CA GLY A 449 52.14 -5.57 13.34
C GLY A 449 50.81 -6.05 13.89
N ASN A 450 50.15 -5.19 14.65
CA ASN A 450 48.85 -5.47 15.21
C ASN A 450 47.78 -4.63 14.52
N VAL A 451 46.67 -5.26 14.14
CA VAL A 451 45.45 -4.58 13.75
C VAL A 451 44.49 -4.64 14.92
N SER A 452 43.98 -3.49 15.36
CA SER A 452 42.96 -3.39 16.41
C SER A 452 41.75 -2.61 15.92
N TRP A 453 40.61 -2.81 16.54
CA TRP A 453 39.38 -2.08 16.26
C TRP A 453 38.54 -1.93 17.54
N LEU A 454 37.54 -1.07 17.49
CA LEU A 454 36.44 -1.05 18.44
C LEU A 454 35.31 -1.96 17.90
N PRO A 455 34.87 -2.97 18.68
CA PRO A 455 33.79 -3.85 18.24
C PRO A 455 32.46 -3.06 18.08
N PRO A 456 31.51 -3.55 17.26
CA PRO A 456 30.19 -2.96 17.16
C PRO A 456 29.49 -2.93 18.51
N ASN A 457 28.53 -2.01 18.67
CA ASN A 457 27.75 -1.90 19.91
C ASN A 457 26.91 -3.16 20.22
N LEU A 458 26.63 -3.98 19.21
CA LEU A 458 25.85 -5.21 19.29
C LEU A 458 26.69 -6.39 18.81
N THR A 459 27.42 -7.02 19.72
CA THR A 459 28.29 -8.16 19.39
C THR A 459 27.58 -9.51 19.45
N GLU A 460 26.35 -9.57 19.99
CA GLU A 460 25.61 -10.82 20.24
C GLU A 460 25.34 -11.66 18.98
N ARG A 461 25.34 -11.03 17.80
CA ARG A 461 25.11 -11.69 16.50
C ARG A 461 26.35 -11.77 15.61
N VAL A 462 27.46 -11.16 16.03
CA VAL A 462 28.75 -11.34 15.35
C VAL A 462 29.30 -12.72 15.74
N LYS A 463 29.78 -13.49 14.76
CA LYS A 463 30.42 -14.79 15.04
C LYS A 463 31.94 -14.68 15.11
N VAL A 464 32.52 -14.01 14.12
CA VAL A 464 33.96 -13.80 13.98
C VAL A 464 34.23 -12.48 13.26
N TYR A 465 35.40 -11.89 13.49
CA TYR A 465 35.95 -10.83 12.66
C TYR A 465 36.97 -11.41 11.67
N ARG A 466 37.02 -10.82 10.46
CA ARG A 466 38.03 -11.12 9.44
C ARG A 466 38.71 -9.83 9.02
N VAL A 467 40.05 -9.82 9.00
CA VAL A 467 40.82 -8.65 8.59
C VAL A 467 41.37 -8.85 7.18
N TYR A 468 41.07 -7.89 6.30
CA TYR A 468 41.50 -7.88 4.92
C TYR A 468 42.43 -6.69 4.65
N LEU A 469 43.42 -6.90 3.78
CA LEU A 469 44.14 -5.85 3.10
C LEU A 469 43.37 -5.46 1.84
N ALA A 470 43.20 -4.16 1.60
CA ALA A 470 42.44 -3.64 0.47
C ALA A 470 43.10 -2.36 -0.04
N GLU A 471 42.97 -2.09 -1.34
CA GLU A 471 43.51 -0.85 -1.94
C GLU A 471 42.70 0.40 -1.60
N SER A 472 41.45 0.21 -1.20
CA SER A 472 40.47 1.26 -1.06
C SER A 472 39.46 0.89 0.02
N ALA A 473 38.93 1.91 0.70
CA ALA A 473 37.86 1.78 1.69
C ALA A 473 36.46 1.68 1.08
N PHE A 474 36.33 1.83 -0.24
CA PHE A 474 35.04 1.69 -0.95
C PHE A 474 34.68 0.21 -1.15
N PRO A 475 33.40 -0.12 -1.41
CA PRO A 475 32.98 -1.50 -1.66
C PRO A 475 33.70 -2.07 -2.89
N LEU A 476 34.81 -2.73 -2.61
CA LEU A 476 35.61 -3.47 -3.56
C LEU A 476 34.96 -4.83 -3.79
N SER A 477 35.03 -5.33 -5.02
CA SER A 477 34.64 -6.70 -5.33
C SER A 477 35.48 -7.67 -4.49
N ALA A 478 34.98 -8.89 -4.24
CA ALA A 478 35.73 -9.91 -3.49
C ALA A 478 37.12 -10.20 -4.08
N ALA A 479 37.37 -9.84 -5.35
CA ALA A 479 38.64 -10.00 -6.05
C ALA A 479 39.72 -8.97 -5.67
N GLU A 480 39.36 -7.90 -4.96
CA GLU A 480 40.23 -6.75 -4.65
C GLU A 480 40.58 -6.66 -3.15
N ARG A 481 40.25 -7.69 -2.37
CA ARG A 481 40.58 -7.80 -0.94
C ARG A 481 41.42 -9.05 -0.71
N TYR A 482 42.42 -8.95 0.17
CA TYR A 482 43.29 -10.07 0.53
C TYR A 482 43.14 -10.40 2.01
N TRP A 483 42.77 -11.62 2.35
CA TRP A 483 42.59 -12.03 3.75
C TRP A 483 43.95 -12.26 4.42
N ILE A 484 44.27 -11.49 5.47
CA ILE A 484 45.61 -11.44 6.09
C ILE A 484 45.68 -11.98 7.53
N SER A 485 44.61 -12.61 8.02
CA SER A 485 44.52 -13.04 9.43
C SER A 485 43.74 -14.34 9.59
N PRO A 486 43.88 -15.09 10.71
CA PRO A 486 42.87 -16.05 11.13
C PRO A 486 41.53 -15.37 11.44
N GLU A 487 40.46 -16.16 11.55
CA GLU A 487 39.20 -15.65 12.12
C GLU A 487 39.40 -15.28 13.59
N VAL A 488 38.91 -14.09 13.97
CA VAL A 488 39.06 -13.57 15.33
C VAL A 488 37.72 -13.69 16.04
N GLU A 489 37.67 -14.45 17.14
CA GLU A 489 36.44 -14.66 17.90
C GLU A 489 35.93 -13.36 18.53
N VAL A 490 34.61 -13.27 18.69
CA VAL A 490 33.97 -12.16 19.39
C VAL A 490 34.45 -12.10 20.84
N GLY A 491 34.78 -10.89 21.29
CA GLY A 491 35.42 -10.63 22.58
C GLY A 491 36.91 -10.31 22.46
N SER A 492 37.53 -10.59 21.31
CA SER A 492 38.81 -10.01 20.92
C SER A 492 38.61 -8.89 19.90
N SER A 493 39.43 -7.84 20.01
CA SER A 493 39.42 -6.70 19.09
C SER A 493 40.82 -6.36 18.59
N LEU A 494 41.69 -7.38 18.57
CA LEU A 494 43.10 -7.31 18.22
C LEU A 494 43.49 -8.58 17.46
N VAL A 495 44.24 -8.42 16.36
CA VAL A 495 44.92 -9.52 15.67
C VAL A 495 46.33 -9.13 15.29
N SER A 496 47.28 -10.04 15.50
CA SER A 496 48.64 -9.88 15.00
C SER A 496 48.72 -10.40 13.57
N VAL A 497 49.20 -9.56 12.67
CA VAL A 497 49.53 -9.92 11.29
C VAL A 497 50.99 -10.39 11.31
N GLU A 498 51.20 -11.68 11.06
CA GLU A 498 52.55 -12.22 10.90
C GLU A 498 53.22 -11.60 9.67
N SER A 499 54.53 -11.34 9.75
CA SER A 499 55.32 -10.67 8.72
C SER A 499 55.04 -11.23 7.33
N TRP A 500 54.35 -10.44 6.51
CA TRP A 500 54.06 -10.78 5.13
C TRP A 500 55.22 -10.34 4.24
N GLU A 501 56.16 -11.24 3.98
CA GLU A 501 57.19 -10.99 2.97
C GLU A 501 56.54 -10.97 1.57
N SER A 502 56.63 -9.86 0.85
CA SER A 502 56.14 -9.70 -0.53
C SER A 502 56.93 -10.52 -1.58
N GLY A 503 57.68 -11.53 -1.12
CA GLY A 503 58.74 -12.25 -1.83
C GLY A 503 58.28 -13.18 -2.94
N THR A 504 58.93 -13.01 -4.09
CA THR A 504 58.81 -13.73 -5.38
C THR A 504 59.21 -15.20 -5.38
N GLY A 505 59.12 -15.90 -4.26
CA GLY A 505 59.39 -17.32 -4.24
C GLY A 505 59.08 -17.96 -2.90
N HIS A 506 57.92 -18.60 -2.79
CA HIS A 506 57.83 -19.99 -2.34
C HIS A 506 56.44 -20.57 -2.62
N SER A 507 56.46 -21.78 -3.17
CA SER A 507 55.35 -22.56 -3.69
C SER A 507 54.56 -23.26 -2.57
N LYS A 508 53.84 -22.51 -1.73
CA LYS A 508 52.77 -23.09 -0.91
C LYS A 508 51.42 -22.58 -1.40
N GLN A 509 50.76 -23.47 -2.15
CA GLN A 509 49.34 -23.45 -2.54
C GLN A 509 48.72 -22.07 -2.78
N ARG A 510 49.08 -21.46 -3.92
CA ARG A 510 48.17 -20.48 -4.55
C ARG A 510 47.04 -21.27 -5.25
N PRO A 511 45.76 -20.91 -5.07
CA PRO A 511 44.72 -21.29 -6.02
C PRO A 511 45.14 -20.78 -7.40
N HIS A 512 45.06 -21.64 -8.40
CA HIS A 512 45.48 -21.35 -9.77
C HIS A 512 44.53 -20.30 -10.39
N CYS A 513 44.81 -19.02 -10.22
CA CYS A 513 44.19 -17.94 -11.01
C CYS A 513 45.07 -17.64 -12.22
N SER A 514 44.70 -18.19 -13.38
CA SER A 514 45.33 -17.88 -14.66
C SER A 514 44.75 -16.58 -15.24
N GLY A 515 45.38 -15.44 -14.93
CA GLY A 515 45.04 -14.15 -15.54
C GLY A 515 46.05 -13.08 -15.16
N HIS A 516 46.89 -12.66 -16.12
CA HIS A 516 47.99 -11.71 -15.90
C HIS A 516 47.51 -10.30 -15.54
N ARG A 517 47.73 -9.87 -14.30
CA ARG A 517 48.17 -8.50 -13.94
C ARG A 517 49.21 -8.60 -12.83
N ARG A 518 50.44 -8.15 -13.12
CA ARG A 518 51.50 -8.01 -12.11
C ARG A 518 51.31 -6.69 -11.40
N TRP A 519 51.34 -6.75 -10.07
CA TRP A 519 51.44 -5.61 -9.19
C TRP A 519 52.91 -5.16 -9.17
N CYS A 520 53.17 -3.97 -9.71
CA CYS A 520 54.40 -3.22 -9.42
C CYS A 520 53.97 -2.01 -8.61
N TRP A 521 54.44 -1.90 -7.36
CA TRP A 521 54.35 -0.65 -6.62
C TRP A 521 55.09 0.44 -7.41
N LEU A 522 54.44 1.60 -7.54
CA LEU A 522 55.01 2.78 -8.18
C LEU A 522 56.19 3.27 -7.33
N ASP A 523 57.38 3.05 -7.84
CA ASP A 523 58.64 3.55 -7.33
C ASP A 523 58.62 5.10 -7.38
N VAL A 524 58.34 5.75 -6.24
CA VAL A 524 58.39 7.21 -6.11
C VAL A 524 59.86 7.60 -6.03
N GLY A 525 60.48 7.76 -7.20
CA GLY A 525 61.89 8.12 -7.32
C GLY A 525 62.24 9.42 -6.60
N CYS A 526 63.01 9.30 -5.51
CA CYS A 526 63.82 10.37 -4.96
C CYS A 526 64.77 10.90 -6.04
N ARG A 527 64.58 12.15 -6.50
CA ARG A 527 65.58 12.86 -7.31
C ARG A 527 66.60 13.53 -6.38
N GLU A 528 67.84 13.06 -6.42
CA GLU A 528 69.00 13.82 -5.97
C GLU A 528 69.19 15.12 -6.79
N PRO A 529 69.70 16.20 -6.19
CA PRO A 529 70.00 17.44 -6.91
C PRO A 529 71.31 17.30 -7.68
N LYS A 530 71.26 17.43 -9.01
CA LYS A 530 72.48 17.61 -9.82
C LYS A 530 72.89 19.07 -9.82
N THR A 531 74.02 19.35 -9.19
CA THR A 531 74.87 20.50 -9.48
C THR A 531 75.49 20.36 -10.87
N GLY A 532 75.42 21.41 -11.67
CA GLY A 532 76.01 21.53 -13.01
C GLY A 532 75.38 22.65 -13.78
#